data_AF-E6UFM8-F1
#
_entry.id   AF-E6UFM8-F1
#
_cell.length_a   1.000
_cell.length_b   1.000
_cell.length_c   1.000
_cell.angle_alpha   90.00
_cell.angle_beta   90.00
_cell.angle_gamma   90.00
#
_symmetry.space_group_name_H-M   'P 1'
#
loop_
_entity.id
_entity.type
_entity.pdbx_description
1 polymer ?
#
loop_
_entity_poly.entity_id
_entity_poly.type
_entity_poly.pdbx_seq_one_letter_code
_entity_poly.pdbx_strand_id
1 'polypeptide(L)'
;MNSIVLEHINDLFDSYDLFSSTGKKRIRSSIITRFPDISDKEIKEAEEYLHSFYECCLKYADIIASKYKTPFLPKGEDAQKEISEYESECRKQYPEIDAEKIKSVFSIVCWLANR
;
A
#
# COMPACT_ATOMS: atom_id res chain seq x y z
N MET A 1 -7.17 -16.14 -2.07
CA MET A 1 -6.16 -16.52 -1.06
C MET A 1 -6.83 -16.34 0.29
N ASN A 2 -7.09 -17.41 1.04
CA ASN A 2 -7.49 -17.31 2.45
C ASN A 2 -6.27 -17.76 3.24
N SER A 3 -5.42 -16.80 3.62
CA SER A 3 -4.18 -17.06 4.35
C SER A 3 -4.21 -16.23 5.63
N ILE A 4 -3.77 -16.83 6.73
CA ILE A 4 -3.57 -16.15 8.02
C ILE A 4 -2.69 -14.89 7.89
N VAL A 5 -1.83 -14.84 6.87
CA VAL A 5 -1.02 -13.67 6.53
C VAL A 5 -1.88 -12.49 6.10
N LEU A 6 -2.94 -12.73 5.31
CA LEU A 6 -3.84 -11.67 4.87
C LEU A 6 -4.65 -11.07 6.02
N GLU A 7 -5.07 -11.90 6.98
CA GLU A 7 -5.79 -11.43 8.17
C GLU A 7 -4.95 -10.46 9.01
N HIS A 8 -3.62 -10.55 8.92
CA HIS A 8 -2.67 -9.71 9.64
C HIS A 8 -1.90 -8.75 8.74
N ILE A 9 -2.30 -8.58 7.47
CA ILE A 9 -1.45 -7.93 6.46
C ILE A 9 -1.08 -6.49 6.81
N ASN A 10 -1.98 -5.71 7.43
CA ASN A 10 -1.72 -4.33 7.82
C ASN A 10 -0.61 -4.18 8.87
N ASP A 11 -0.39 -5.22 9.68
CA ASP A 11 0.63 -5.23 10.73
C ASP A 11 2.02 -5.63 10.20
N LEU A 12 2.09 -6.17 8.99
CA LEU A 12 3.31 -6.80 8.46
C LEU A 12 4.23 -5.81 7.74
N PHE A 13 3.75 -4.62 7.41
CA PHE A 13 4.51 -3.62 6.66
C PHE A 13 4.15 -2.19 7.04
N ASP A 14 5.11 -1.28 6.95
CA ASP A 14 4.83 0.15 6.82
C ASP A 14 4.67 0.52 5.35
N SER A 15 3.80 1.48 5.01
CA SER A 15 3.58 1.87 3.61
C SER A 15 4.86 2.27 2.88
N TYR A 16 5.86 2.78 3.60
CA TYR A 16 7.18 3.11 3.05
C TYR A 16 8.00 1.88 2.62
N ASP A 17 7.80 0.72 3.26
CA ASP A 17 8.51 -0.50 2.94
C ASP A 17 8.22 -0.98 1.50
N LEU A 18 7.07 -0.60 0.95
CA LEU A 18 6.68 -0.95 -0.43
C LEU A 18 7.55 -0.25 -1.49
N PHE A 19 8.22 0.84 -1.15
CA PHE A 19 8.98 1.68 -2.09
C PHE A 19 10.46 1.29 -2.20
N SER A 20 10.95 0.29 -1.46
CA SER A 20 12.37 -0.07 -1.47
C SER A 20 12.63 -1.57 -1.38
N SER A 21 13.75 -2.01 -1.95
CA SER A 21 14.21 -3.41 -1.84
C SER A 21 14.51 -3.80 -0.38
N THR A 22 15.00 -2.87 0.43
CA THR A 22 15.20 -3.06 1.87
C THR A 22 13.87 -3.25 2.60
N GLY A 23 12.84 -2.48 2.22
CA GLY A 23 11.50 -2.63 2.76
C GLY A 23 10.88 -3.99 2.41
N LYS A 24 11.00 -4.46 1.15
CA LYS A 24 10.58 -5.83 0.78
C LYS A 24 11.22 -6.90 1.66
N LYS A 25 12.52 -6.77 1.97
CA LYS A 25 13.20 -7.69 2.92
C LYS A 25 12.62 -7.59 4.33
N ARG A 26 12.29 -6.40 4.81
CA ARG A 26 11.65 -6.20 6.13
C ARG A 26 10.29 -6.88 6.19
N ILE A 27 9.45 -6.69 5.19
CA ILE A 27 8.13 -7.34 5.09
C ILE A 27 8.29 -8.86 5.17
N ARG A 28 9.21 -9.42 4.37
CA ARG A 28 9.52 -10.86 4.42
C ARG A 28 9.95 -11.32 5.82
N SER A 29 10.85 -10.58 6.46
CA SER A 29 11.27 -10.87 7.83
C SER A 29 10.12 -10.77 8.85
N SER A 30 9.23 -9.79 8.72
CA SER A 30 8.03 -9.64 9.56
C SER A 30 7.11 -10.85 9.41
N ILE A 31 6.86 -11.31 8.18
CA ILE A 31 6.06 -12.51 7.90
C ILE A 31 6.66 -13.74 8.59
N ILE A 32 7.95 -14.02 8.36
CA ILE A 32 8.63 -15.20 8.93
C ILE A 32 8.65 -15.15 10.46
N THR A 33 8.85 -13.97 11.04
CA THR A 33 8.89 -13.81 12.50
C THR A 33 7.52 -14.04 13.12
N ARG A 34 6.45 -13.59 12.47
CA ARG A 34 5.07 -13.72 12.98
C ARG A 34 4.47 -15.09 12.72
N PHE A 35 4.89 -15.76 11.65
CA PHE A 35 4.42 -17.08 11.25
C PHE A 35 5.61 -18.03 11.03
N PRO A 36 6.22 -18.59 12.09
CA PRO A 36 7.43 -19.39 11.98
C PRO A 36 7.29 -20.65 11.10
N ASP A 37 6.08 -21.21 11.03
CA ASP A 37 5.77 -22.43 10.27
C ASP A 37 5.25 -22.14 8.84
N ILE A 38 5.27 -20.87 8.40
CA ILE A 38 4.77 -20.49 7.09
C ILE A 38 5.61 -21.10 5.96
N SER A 39 4.95 -21.55 4.90
CA SER A 39 5.66 -22.06 3.72
C SER A 39 6.25 -20.93 2.87
N ASP A 40 7.36 -21.19 2.19
CA ASP A 40 7.93 -20.26 1.20
C ASP A 40 6.94 -19.88 0.09
N LYS A 41 5.98 -20.76 -0.21
CA LYS A 41 4.91 -20.49 -1.16
C LYS A 41 3.98 -19.39 -0.65
N GLU A 42 3.49 -19.50 0.57
CA GLU A 42 2.61 -18.50 1.18
C GLU A 42 3.31 -17.15 1.36
N ILE A 43 4.61 -17.15 1.70
CA ILE A 43 5.39 -15.91 1.74
C ILE A 43 5.39 -15.23 0.37
N LYS A 44 5.64 -15.99 -0.71
CA LYS A 44 5.64 -15.44 -2.08
C LYS A 44 4.27 -14.92 -2.48
N GLU A 45 3.20 -15.64 -2.17
CA GLU A 45 1.84 -15.19 -2.47
C GLU A 45 1.52 -13.86 -1.74
N ALA A 46 1.98 -13.69 -0.49
CA ALA A 46 1.85 -12.43 0.23
C ALA A 46 2.71 -11.30 -0.37
N GLU A 47 3.94 -11.58 -0.77
CA GLU A 47 4.82 -10.62 -1.47
C GLU A 47 4.21 -10.17 -2.81
N GLU A 48 3.64 -11.09 -3.58
CA GLU A 48 2.93 -10.81 -4.83
C GLU A 48 1.67 -9.99 -4.60
N TYR A 49 0.86 -10.36 -3.60
CA TYR A 49 -0.34 -9.60 -3.22
C TYR A 49 0.01 -8.15 -2.84
N LEU A 50 1.03 -7.93 -1.99
CA LEU A 50 1.47 -6.59 -1.61
C LEU A 50 2.05 -5.81 -2.77
N HIS A 51 2.72 -6.48 -3.71
CA HIS A 51 3.20 -5.85 -4.92
C HIS A 51 2.06 -5.38 -5.83
N SER A 52 1.04 -6.22 -6.05
CA SER A 52 -0.15 -5.84 -6.83
C SER A 52 -0.96 -4.73 -6.15
N PHE A 53 -1.08 -4.78 -4.83
CA PHE A 53 -1.67 -3.69 -4.03
C PHE A 53 -0.95 -2.36 -4.27
N TYR A 54 0.38 -2.38 -4.19
CA TYR A 54 1.22 -1.22 -4.45
C TYR A 54 1.00 -0.66 -5.86
N GLU A 55 1.02 -1.50 -6.90
CA GLU A 55 0.79 -1.09 -8.29
C GLU A 55 -0.62 -0.50 -8.49
N CYS A 56 -1.63 -1.05 -7.80
CA CYS A 56 -2.98 -0.50 -7.83
C CYS A 56 -3.01 0.92 -7.25
N CYS A 57 -2.38 1.12 -6.08
CA CYS A 57 -2.32 2.43 -5.46
C CYS A 57 -1.55 3.45 -6.29
N LEU A 58 -0.44 3.05 -6.93
CA LEU A 58 0.38 3.94 -7.76
C LEU A 58 -0.44 4.61 -8.87
N LYS A 59 -1.31 3.87 -9.55
CA LYS A 59 -2.14 4.40 -10.65
C LYS A 59 -2.91 5.65 -10.23
N TYR A 60 -3.50 5.63 -9.04
CA TYR A 60 -4.28 6.75 -8.51
C TYR A 60 -3.41 7.82 -7.88
N ALA A 61 -2.36 7.40 -7.18
CA ALA A 61 -1.40 8.29 -6.55
C ALA A 61 -0.68 9.20 -7.57
N ASP A 62 -0.32 8.65 -8.74
CA ASP A 62 0.30 9.39 -9.83
C ASP A 62 -0.65 10.44 -10.42
N ILE A 63 -1.96 10.13 -10.50
CA ILE A 63 -2.99 11.08 -10.94
C ILE A 63 -3.06 12.25 -9.94
N ILE A 64 -3.17 11.96 -8.65
CA ILE A 64 -3.21 12.98 -7.59
C ILE A 64 -1.92 13.84 -7.65
N ALA A 65 -0.75 13.20 -7.67
CA ALA A 65 0.53 13.88 -7.67
C ALA A 65 0.70 14.80 -8.89
N SER A 66 0.31 14.33 -10.08
CA SER A 66 0.41 15.09 -11.33
C SER A 66 -0.59 16.25 -11.41
N LYS A 67 -1.81 16.05 -10.90
CA LYS A 67 -2.89 17.03 -10.94
C LYS A 67 -2.64 18.17 -9.97
N TYR A 68 -2.30 17.87 -8.72
CA TYR A 68 -2.20 18.86 -7.65
C TYR A 68 -0.79 19.40 -7.44
N LYS A 69 0.25 18.73 -7.95
CA LYS A 69 1.66 19.18 -7.96
C LYS A 69 2.14 19.71 -6.60
N THR A 70 1.79 18.97 -5.55
CA THR A 70 2.13 19.30 -4.17
C THR A 70 2.71 18.08 -3.47
N PRO A 71 3.70 18.24 -2.59
CA PRO A 71 4.33 17.13 -1.89
C PRO A 71 3.47 16.52 -0.77
N PHE A 72 2.25 17.05 -0.55
CA PHE A 72 1.32 16.57 0.48
C PHE A 72 -0.01 16.19 -0.16
N LEU A 73 -0.80 15.34 0.51
CA LEU A 73 -2.16 15.08 0.05
C LEU A 73 -2.98 16.38 0.05
N PRO A 74 -3.59 16.75 -1.09
CA PRO A 74 -4.37 17.99 -1.21
C PRO A 74 -5.62 17.93 -0.32
N LYS A 75 -5.90 19.04 0.37
CA LYS A 75 -6.98 19.15 1.38
C LYS A 75 -8.25 19.84 0.89
N GLY A 76 -8.29 20.30 -0.36
CA GLY A 76 -9.50 20.92 -0.93
C GLY A 76 -10.66 19.92 -1.01
N GLU A 77 -11.90 20.40 -0.91
CA GLU A 77 -13.10 19.55 -0.90
C GLU A 77 -13.16 18.60 -2.10
N ASP A 78 -12.98 19.13 -3.32
CA ASP A 78 -12.94 18.34 -4.55
C ASP A 78 -11.82 17.29 -4.53
N ALA A 79 -10.67 17.66 -4.00
CA ALA A 79 -9.51 16.77 -3.91
C ALA A 79 -9.72 15.65 -2.90
N GLN A 80 -10.33 15.95 -1.75
CA GLN A 80 -10.66 14.96 -0.73
C GLN A 80 -11.73 13.98 -1.22
N LYS A 81 -12.69 14.45 -2.01
CA LYS A 81 -13.68 13.58 -2.67
C LYS A 81 -12.99 12.61 -3.63
N GLU A 82 -12.14 13.11 -4.52
CA GLU A 82 -11.38 12.30 -5.48
C GLU A 82 -10.44 11.29 -4.78
N ILE A 83 -9.72 11.72 -3.74
CA ILE A 83 -8.88 10.82 -2.91
C ILE A 83 -9.72 9.69 -2.30
N SER A 84 -10.92 10.02 -1.79
CA SER A 84 -11.81 9.04 -1.18
C SER A 84 -12.38 8.05 -2.20
N GLU A 85 -12.69 8.51 -3.41
CA GLU A 85 -13.09 7.65 -4.52
C GLU A 85 -11.96 6.68 -4.89
N TYR A 86 -10.73 7.15 -5.05
CA TYR A 86 -9.58 6.31 -5.38
C TYR A 86 -9.22 5.34 -4.25
N GLU A 87 -9.29 5.77 -3.00
CA GLU A 87 -9.12 4.89 -1.84
C GLU A 87 -10.15 3.76 -1.86
N SER A 88 -11.42 4.08 -2.12
CA SER A 88 -12.50 3.10 -2.24
C SER A 88 -12.23 2.09 -3.36
N GLU A 89 -11.74 2.53 -4.52
CA GLU A 89 -11.39 1.63 -5.63
C GLU A 89 -10.22 0.68 -5.28
N CYS A 90 -9.21 1.16 -4.55
CA CYS A 90 -8.16 0.30 -4.01
C CYS A 90 -8.73 -0.72 -3.02
N ARG A 91 -9.58 -0.30 -2.08
CA ARG A 91 -10.18 -1.21 -1.07
C ARG A 91 -11.13 -2.25 -1.65
N LYS A 92 -11.82 -1.95 -2.75
CA LYS A 92 -12.66 -2.97 -3.43
C LYS A 92 -11.82 -4.15 -3.93
N GLN A 93 -10.59 -3.88 -4.35
CA GLN A 93 -9.66 -4.91 -4.84
C GLN A 93 -8.83 -5.54 -3.72
N TYR A 94 -8.52 -4.76 -2.68
CA TYR A 94 -7.70 -5.16 -1.53
C TYR A 94 -8.45 -4.85 -0.22
N PRO A 95 -9.55 -5.57 0.06
CA PRO A 95 -10.43 -5.27 1.21
C PRO A 95 -9.76 -5.49 2.56
N GLU A 96 -8.69 -6.29 2.60
CA GLU A 96 -7.89 -6.55 3.79
C GLU A 96 -6.98 -5.37 4.16
N ILE A 97 -6.75 -4.41 3.27
CA ILE A 97 -5.84 -3.27 3.52
C ILE A 97 -6.62 -2.06 4.04
N ASP A 98 -6.13 -1.46 5.11
CA ASP A 98 -6.75 -0.30 5.73
C ASP A 98 -6.66 0.96 4.86
N ALA A 99 -7.71 1.78 4.95
CA ALA A 99 -7.78 3.08 4.26
C ALA A 99 -6.57 3.98 4.58
N GLU A 100 -6.06 3.91 5.81
CA GLU A 100 -4.88 4.67 6.23
C GLU A 100 -3.61 4.24 5.49
N LYS A 101 -3.41 2.94 5.26
CA LYS A 101 -2.26 2.44 4.49
C LYS A 101 -2.31 2.92 3.05
N ILE A 102 -3.49 2.92 2.44
CA ILE A 102 -3.71 3.42 1.07
C ILE A 102 -3.41 4.92 0.98
N LYS A 103 -3.99 5.73 1.87
CA LYS A 103 -3.74 7.18 1.93
C LYS A 103 -2.26 7.48 2.19
N SER A 104 -1.60 6.67 3.01
CA SER A 104 -0.16 6.77 3.25
C SER A 104 0.64 6.52 1.97
N VAL A 105 0.31 5.50 1.17
CA VAL A 105 0.93 5.28 -0.16
C VAL A 105 0.72 6.49 -1.07
N PHE A 106 -0.51 7.02 -1.15
CA PHE A 106 -0.79 8.21 -1.97
C PHE A 106 0.06 9.41 -1.52
N SER A 107 0.18 9.62 -0.20
CA SER A 107 0.99 10.70 0.37
C SER A 107 2.48 10.53 0.06
N ILE A 108 3.01 9.31 0.14
CA ILE A 108 4.42 9.02 -0.18
C ILE A 108 4.71 9.32 -1.65
N VAL A 109 3.84 8.91 -2.57
CA VAL A 109 3.99 9.20 -4.00
C VAL A 109 3.94 10.71 -4.26
N CYS A 110 2.99 11.43 -3.67
CA CYS A 110 2.92 12.89 -3.79
C CYS A 110 4.22 13.56 -3.37
N TRP A 111 4.78 13.13 -2.22
CA TRP A 111 6.07 13.59 -1.72
C TRP A 111 7.21 13.26 -2.68
N LEU A 112 7.32 12.01 -3.15
CA LEU A 112 8.40 11.59 -4.04
C LEU A 112 8.37 12.30 -5.40
N ALA A 113 7.18 12.56 -5.93
CA ALA A 113 6.98 13.20 -7.23
C ALA A 113 7.19 14.72 -7.22
N ASN A 114 6.92 15.39 -6.10
CA ASN A 114 6.87 16.85 -6.01
C ASN A 114 7.79 17.46 -4.94
N ARG A 115 8.82 16.72 -4.50
CA ARG A 115 9.89 17.23 -3.63
C ARG A 115 10.94 18.06 -4.36
#